data_AF-A0A1R0KT65-F1
#
_entry.id   AF-A0A1R0KT65-F1
#
_cell.length_a   1.000
_cell.length_b   1.000
_cell.length_c   1.000
_cell.angle_alpha   90.00
_cell.angle_beta   90.00
_cell.angle_gamma   90.00
#
_symmetry.space_group_name_H-M   'P 1'
#
loop_
_entity.id
_entity.type
_entity.pdbx_description
1 polymer ?
#
loop_
_entity_poly.entity_id
_entity_poly.type
_entity_poly.pdbx_seq_one_letter_code
_entity_poly.pdbx_strand_id
1 'polypeptide(L)'
;MLYGSAAVARVDGIIASGLGLGLALATLAFSRRPATPDGPATFADRAAALAAVGSVAALAISSVNLFWPAERPGIAKPACAGAHTTNVPYVGITIGPDGNNSRSGPARSYAANGRFAKDCSLGFSAYCVGEPIGEAAATIPDVQTWKASRWLLLAKQNGGVKDRLAQLLSGETAGPQFVADAAVVPATSYEQLPQAPADVCSASFTPPGRASLSPFDARTQKFTATAEHAVNMGFAAWTPPGQGFLDEDGYHQIFSLSKPAADNPGTTVNGGKSVVWTYKETLLKNLRPNRAKAPALVVVMAVPCISANLPAEPTLAGTATYDIASSREPRPQPALTGFDPGRLARAACQANA
;
A
#
# COMPACT_ATOMS: atom_id res chain seq x y z
N MET A 1 24.22 14.47 -5.69
CA MET A 1 24.08 15.34 -4.51
C MET A 1 23.56 14.49 -3.36
N LEU A 2 24.35 14.35 -2.29
CA LEU A 2 24.01 13.60 -1.07
C LEU A 2 23.19 14.52 -0.15
N TYR A 3 21.85 14.52 -0.27
CA TYR A 3 20.98 15.24 0.66
C TYR A 3 20.37 14.27 1.66
N GLY A 4 20.74 14.44 2.93
CA GLY A 4 20.15 13.74 4.09
C GLY A 4 21.16 13.55 5.22
N SER A 5 20.80 13.92 6.45
CA SER A 5 21.62 13.74 7.66
C SER A 5 22.04 12.29 7.89
N ALA A 6 21.20 11.33 7.48
CA ALA A 6 21.50 9.90 7.53
C ALA A 6 22.62 9.47 6.57
N ALA A 7 22.74 10.09 5.39
CA ALA A 7 23.81 9.79 4.44
C ALA A 7 25.15 10.36 4.90
N VAL A 8 25.14 11.55 5.54
CA VAL A 8 26.31 12.16 6.18
C VAL A 8 26.81 11.28 7.33
N ALA A 9 25.90 10.84 8.22
CA ALA A 9 26.26 9.96 9.34
C ALA A 9 26.88 8.61 8.89
N ARG A 10 26.45 8.07 7.74
CA ARG A 10 27.04 6.84 7.17
C ARG A 10 28.46 7.07 6.64
N VAL A 11 28.69 8.20 5.96
CA VAL A 11 30.04 8.58 5.48
C VAL A 11 30.97 8.84 6.67
N ASP A 12 30.49 9.54 7.70
CA ASP A 12 31.24 9.77 8.94
C ASP A 12 31.57 8.44 9.65
N GLY A 13 30.64 7.48 9.64
CA GLY A 13 30.86 6.13 10.14
C GLY A 13 31.96 5.37 9.40
N ILE A 14 32.03 5.47 8.06
CA ILE A 14 33.12 4.90 7.26
C ILE A 14 34.45 5.53 7.64
N ILE A 15 34.51 6.86 7.70
CA ILE A 15 35.74 7.60 8.01
C ILE A 15 36.22 7.25 9.42
N ALA A 16 35.33 7.28 10.42
CA ALA A 16 35.66 6.94 11.80
C ALA A 16 36.14 5.49 11.95
N SER A 17 35.47 4.54 11.27
CA SER A 17 35.86 3.12 11.28
C SER A 17 37.20 2.89 10.58
N GLY A 18 37.47 3.60 9.48
CA GLY A 18 38.74 3.55 8.76
C GLY A 18 39.90 4.10 9.62
N LEU A 19 39.67 5.21 10.32
CA LEU A 19 40.65 5.79 11.25
C LEU A 19 40.91 4.86 12.45
N GLY A 20 39.85 4.28 13.03
CA GLY A 20 39.97 3.30 14.12
C GLY A 20 40.76 2.05 13.72
N LEU A 21 40.49 1.51 12.52
CA LEU A 21 41.24 0.38 11.96
C LEU A 21 42.71 0.73 11.73
N GLY A 22 42.98 1.90 11.15
CA GLY A 22 44.33 2.39 10.92
C GLY A 22 45.13 2.54 12.22
N LEU A 23 44.50 3.09 13.28
CA LEU A 23 45.11 3.23 14.60
C LEU A 23 45.38 1.86 15.26
N ALA A 24 44.42 0.94 15.20
CA ALA A 24 44.57 -0.41 15.76
C ALA A 24 45.70 -1.19 15.05
N LEU A 25 45.74 -1.15 13.72
CA LEU A 25 46.82 -1.76 12.94
C LEU A 25 48.18 -1.11 13.23
N ALA A 26 48.22 0.22 13.38
CA ALA A 26 49.44 0.92 13.78
C ALA A 26 49.92 0.46 15.16
N THR A 27 49.05 0.36 16.16
CA THR A 27 49.43 -0.14 17.49
C THR A 27 49.95 -1.58 17.46
N LEU A 28 49.33 -2.47 16.68
CA LEU A 28 49.79 -3.85 16.49
C LEU A 28 51.12 -3.93 15.71
N ALA A 29 51.36 -3.01 14.77
CA ALA A 29 52.62 -2.92 14.05
C ALA A 29 53.76 -2.38 14.94
N PHE A 30 53.45 -1.42 15.82
CA PHE A 30 54.40 -0.87 16.79
C PHE A 30 54.72 -1.85 17.93
N SER A 31 53.78 -2.71 18.34
CA SER A 31 54.04 -3.77 19.32
C SER A 31 54.81 -4.97 18.75
N ARG A 32 54.86 -5.11 17.42
CA ARG A 32 55.69 -6.10 16.70
C ARG A 32 57.16 -5.68 16.46
N ARG A 33 57.66 -4.66 17.16
CA ARG A 33 59.12 -4.45 17.24
C ARG A 33 59.77 -5.71 17.85
N PRO A 34 60.97 -6.13 17.39
CA PRO A 34 61.56 -7.41 17.77
C PRO A 34 61.96 -7.38 19.25
N ALA A 35 61.05 -7.79 20.12
CA ALA A 35 61.31 -8.13 21.51
C ALA A 35 60.88 -9.58 21.70
N THR A 36 61.86 -10.40 22.07
CA THR A 36 61.85 -11.78 22.58
C THR A 36 60.53 -12.55 22.57
N PRO A 37 60.52 -13.79 22.04
CA PRO A 37 59.36 -14.68 22.09
C PRO A 37 59.04 -15.03 23.55
N ASP A 38 57.75 -15.16 23.87
CA ASP A 38 57.19 -15.66 25.16
C ASP A 38 56.76 -14.64 26.23
N GLY A 39 56.38 -13.43 25.84
CA GLY A 39 55.57 -12.55 26.71
C GLY A 39 54.07 -12.83 26.58
N PRO A 40 53.29 -12.99 27.68
CA PRO A 40 51.84 -13.14 27.58
C PRO A 40 51.22 -11.86 26.98
N ALA A 41 50.33 -12.04 25.99
CA ALA A 41 49.64 -10.94 25.31
C ALA A 41 49.07 -9.94 26.31
N THR A 42 49.48 -8.66 26.20
CA THR A 42 49.08 -7.63 27.14
C THR A 42 47.60 -7.30 26.99
N PHE A 43 46.98 -6.72 28.02
CA PHE A 43 45.60 -6.23 27.94
C PHE A 43 45.41 -5.24 26.77
N ALA A 44 46.44 -4.44 26.47
CA ALA A 44 46.46 -3.52 25.34
C ALA A 44 46.42 -4.24 23.98
N ASP A 45 47.16 -5.35 23.81
CA ASP A 45 47.13 -6.15 22.58
C ASP A 45 45.75 -6.79 22.36
N ARG A 46 45.11 -7.27 23.44
CA ARG A 46 43.75 -7.84 23.38
C ARG A 46 42.70 -6.77 23.07
N ALA A 47 42.82 -5.59 23.68
CA ALA A 47 41.95 -4.46 23.42
C ALA A 47 42.12 -3.92 21.98
N ALA A 48 43.36 -3.86 21.48
CA ALA A 48 43.65 -3.46 20.10
C ALA A 48 43.11 -4.49 19.09
N ALA A 49 43.22 -5.79 19.36
CA ALA A 49 42.63 -6.83 18.53
C ALA A 49 41.09 -6.73 18.49
N LEU A 50 40.43 -6.51 19.64
CA LEU A 50 38.99 -6.30 19.71
C LEU A 50 38.55 -5.01 18.99
N ALA A 51 39.30 -3.92 19.16
CA ALA A 51 39.05 -2.66 18.46
C ALA A 51 39.25 -2.79 16.95
N ALA A 52 40.24 -3.56 16.50
CA ALA A 52 40.45 -3.86 15.07
C ALA A 52 39.27 -4.66 14.51
N VAL A 53 38.83 -5.73 15.19
CA VAL A 53 37.66 -6.52 14.77
C VAL A 53 36.40 -5.66 14.70
N GLY A 54 36.16 -4.85 15.73
CA GLY A 54 35.03 -3.91 15.77
C GLY A 54 35.09 -2.87 14.65
N SER A 55 36.27 -2.31 14.36
CA SER A 55 36.47 -1.31 13.30
C SER A 55 36.32 -1.92 11.90
N VAL A 56 36.81 -3.14 11.67
CA VAL A 56 36.57 -3.87 10.40
C VAL A 56 35.08 -4.13 10.21
N ALA A 57 34.38 -4.60 11.25
CA ALA A 57 32.94 -4.85 11.18
C ALA A 57 32.17 -3.56 10.88
N ALA A 58 32.48 -2.46 11.58
CA ALA A 58 31.84 -1.16 11.38
C ALA A 58 32.13 -0.58 9.98
N LEU A 59 33.37 -0.71 9.48
CA LEU A 59 33.76 -0.29 8.13
C LEU A 59 33.01 -1.10 7.07
N ALA A 60 32.91 -2.42 7.24
CA ALA A 60 32.18 -3.30 6.33
C ALA A 60 30.69 -2.93 6.29
N ILE A 61 30.04 -2.79 7.44
CA ILE A 61 28.62 -2.40 7.54
C ILE A 61 28.38 -1.03 6.89
N SER A 62 29.24 -0.05 7.19
CA SER A 62 29.08 1.32 6.67
C SER A 62 29.30 1.39 5.17
N SER A 63 30.27 0.63 4.64
CA SER A 63 30.53 0.53 3.19
C SER A 63 29.37 -0.13 2.44
N VAL A 64 28.79 -1.20 3.00
CA VAL A 64 27.60 -1.85 2.42
C VAL A 64 26.43 -0.85 2.36
N ASN A 65 26.18 -0.12 3.45
CA ASN A 65 25.10 0.88 3.53
C ASN A 65 25.29 2.11 2.63
N LEU A 66 26.50 2.39 2.15
CA LEU A 66 26.80 3.48 1.22
C LEU A 66 26.43 3.12 -0.22
N PHE A 67 26.82 1.91 -0.65
CA PHE A 67 26.57 1.46 -2.03
C PHE A 67 25.20 0.78 -2.21
N TRP A 68 24.68 0.19 -1.14
CA TRP A 68 23.35 -0.42 -1.07
C TRP A 68 22.60 0.15 0.14
N PRO A 69 22.08 1.37 0.03
CA PRO A 69 21.31 1.93 1.12
C PRO A 69 20.08 1.06 1.36
N ALA A 70 19.84 0.65 2.60
CA ALA A 70 18.58 -0.01 2.96
C ALA A 70 17.37 0.94 2.90
N GLU A 71 17.61 2.25 2.81
CA GLU A 71 16.61 3.31 2.90
C GLU A 71 16.50 4.10 1.60
N ARG A 72 15.26 4.26 1.13
CA ARG A 72 14.94 5.14 0.01
C ARG A 72 14.98 6.61 0.46
N PRO A 73 15.67 7.50 -0.29
CA PRO A 73 15.65 8.93 -0.01
C PRO A 73 14.22 9.49 -0.04
N GLY A 74 13.91 10.41 0.87
CA GLY A 74 12.63 11.12 0.91
C GLY A 74 11.49 10.37 1.61
N ILE A 75 11.75 9.21 2.22
CA ILE A 75 10.79 8.54 3.10
C ILE A 75 10.85 9.17 4.50
N ALA A 76 9.69 9.45 5.08
CA ALA A 76 9.57 10.20 6.34
C ALA A 76 10.06 9.44 7.59
N LYS A 77 10.19 8.11 7.50
CA LYS A 77 10.55 7.23 8.62
C LYS A 77 11.70 6.29 8.21
N PRO A 78 12.55 5.88 9.16
CA PRO A 78 13.60 4.91 8.89
C PRO A 78 13.02 3.54 8.55
N ALA A 79 13.78 2.72 7.84
CA ALA A 79 13.39 1.34 7.53
C ALA A 79 13.32 0.49 8.81
N CYS A 80 12.32 -0.40 8.92
CA CYS A 80 12.29 -1.38 10.00
C CYS A 80 13.42 -2.41 9.81
N ALA A 81 13.91 -3.00 10.92
CA ALA A 81 14.84 -4.12 10.85
C ALA A 81 14.26 -5.25 9.98
N GLY A 82 15.08 -5.79 9.07
CA GLY A 82 14.66 -6.84 8.12
C GLY A 82 13.75 -6.38 6.98
N ALA A 83 13.47 -5.07 6.82
CA ALA A 83 12.54 -4.55 5.83
C ALA A 83 13.11 -3.36 5.05
N HIS A 84 13.88 -3.65 4.00
CA HIS A 84 14.49 -2.61 3.18
C HIS A 84 13.43 -1.84 2.38
N THR A 85 13.71 -0.58 2.05
CA THR A 85 12.81 0.31 1.30
C THR A 85 13.39 0.80 -0.03
N THR A 86 14.63 0.42 -0.33
CA THR A 86 15.32 0.79 -1.57
C THR A 86 14.99 -0.16 -2.70
N ASN A 87 14.82 0.35 -3.92
CA ASN A 87 14.49 -0.46 -5.11
C ASN A 87 13.22 -1.31 -4.96
N VAL A 88 12.28 -0.88 -4.12
CA VAL A 88 10.98 -1.54 -3.94
C VAL A 88 9.87 -0.75 -4.64
N PRO A 89 8.86 -1.42 -5.21
CA PRO A 89 7.71 -0.76 -5.84
C PRO A 89 6.86 0.09 -4.88
N TYR A 90 6.69 -0.36 -3.63
CA TYR A 90 5.82 0.30 -2.66
C TYR A 90 6.45 0.33 -1.26
N VAL A 91 6.28 1.47 -0.58
CA VAL A 91 6.69 1.66 0.81
C VAL A 91 5.48 2.06 1.65
N GLY A 92 5.25 1.33 2.74
CA GLY A 92 4.26 1.67 3.76
C GLY A 92 4.92 1.96 5.11
N ILE A 93 4.24 2.73 5.96
CA ILE A 93 4.66 3.02 7.33
C ILE A 93 3.77 2.21 8.27
N THR A 94 4.38 1.49 9.21
CA THR A 94 3.65 0.71 10.21
C THR A 94 2.79 1.61 11.09
N ILE A 95 1.53 1.22 11.31
CA ILE A 95 0.61 1.92 12.20
C ILE A 95 0.08 1.01 13.29
N GLY A 96 -0.24 1.61 14.44
CA GLY A 96 -0.75 0.90 15.62
C GLY A 96 0.16 1.09 16.84
N PRO A 97 -0.39 0.89 18.05
CA PRO A 97 0.32 1.18 19.30
C PRO A 97 1.59 0.31 19.47
N ASP A 98 1.58 -0.85 18.83
CA ASP A 98 2.51 -1.95 19.00
C ASP A 98 3.30 -2.29 17.71
N GLY A 99 3.05 -1.58 16.62
CA GLY A 99 3.56 -1.95 15.29
C GLY A 99 2.78 -3.12 14.68
N ASN A 100 3.40 -3.82 13.73
CA ASN A 100 2.70 -4.74 12.83
C ASN A 100 3.23 -6.17 12.93
N ASN A 101 2.34 -7.14 13.11
CA ASN A 101 2.71 -8.54 12.95
C ASN A 101 2.85 -8.91 11.47
N SER A 102 3.90 -9.66 11.12
CA SER A 102 4.01 -10.32 9.83
C SER A 102 3.54 -11.77 9.92
N ARG A 103 3.07 -12.32 8.80
CA ARG A 103 2.60 -13.72 8.72
C ARG A 103 3.21 -14.45 7.54
N SER A 104 3.23 -15.78 7.60
CA SER A 104 3.72 -16.62 6.51
C SER A 104 2.81 -16.68 5.28
N GLY A 105 1.58 -16.13 5.37
CA GLY A 105 0.62 -16.07 4.27
C GLY A 105 -0.41 -14.95 4.43
N PRO A 106 -1.28 -14.75 3.41
CA PRO A 106 -2.20 -13.62 3.33
C PRO A 106 -3.51 -13.85 4.12
N ALA A 107 -3.43 -14.38 5.33
CA ALA A 107 -4.59 -14.54 6.21
C ALA A 107 -4.18 -14.60 7.69
N ARG A 108 -5.13 -14.37 8.60
CA ARG A 108 -4.91 -14.45 10.05
C ARG A 108 -4.69 -15.88 10.54
N SER A 109 -5.17 -16.87 9.78
CA SER A 109 -4.93 -18.30 10.04
C SER A 109 -3.47 -18.72 9.84
N TYR A 110 -2.69 -17.98 9.04
CA TYR A 110 -1.26 -18.21 8.91
C TYR A 110 -0.52 -17.80 10.18
N ALA A 111 0.47 -18.61 10.57
CA ALA A 111 1.30 -18.34 11.73
C ALA A 111 1.99 -16.96 11.61
N ALA A 112 1.99 -16.21 12.72
CA ALA A 112 2.83 -15.03 12.83
C ALA A 112 4.30 -15.45 12.79
N ASN A 113 5.10 -14.79 11.95
CA ASN A 113 6.51 -15.13 11.72
C ASN A 113 7.44 -13.92 11.88
N GLY A 114 6.96 -12.87 12.54
CA GLY A 114 7.71 -11.66 12.82
C GLY A 114 6.81 -10.55 13.31
N ARG A 115 7.45 -9.48 13.81
CA ARG A 115 6.80 -8.25 14.20
C ARG A 115 7.71 -7.08 13.88
N PHE A 116 7.16 -6.09 13.18
CA PHE A 116 7.82 -4.83 12.89
C PHE A 116 7.43 -3.80 13.94
N ALA A 117 8.38 -2.96 14.34
CA ALA A 117 8.14 -1.86 15.26
C ALA A 117 7.12 -0.87 14.68
N LYS A 118 6.55 -0.04 15.56
CA LYS A 118 5.72 1.09 15.13
C LYS A 118 6.57 2.20 14.48
N ASP A 119 5.94 3.04 13.69
CA ASP A 119 6.53 4.27 13.12
C ASP A 119 7.81 4.03 12.29
N CYS A 120 7.93 2.89 11.63
CA CYS A 120 9.02 2.61 10.69
C CYS A 120 8.48 2.18 9.32
N SER A 121 9.34 2.26 8.31
CA SER A 121 8.97 1.99 6.92
C SER A 121 9.28 0.55 6.52
N LEU A 122 8.38 -0.03 5.73
CA LEU A 122 8.46 -1.36 5.16
C LEU A 122 8.40 -1.27 3.64
N GLY A 123 9.33 -1.92 2.94
CA GLY A 123 9.25 -2.09 1.50
C GLY A 123 8.51 -3.36 1.11
N PHE A 124 7.70 -3.27 0.05
CA PHE A 124 6.87 -4.37 -0.45
C PHE A 124 7.12 -4.60 -1.94
N SER A 125 7.19 -5.87 -2.33
CA SER A 125 7.50 -6.30 -3.70
C SER A 125 6.26 -6.66 -4.52
N ALA A 126 5.22 -7.15 -3.85
CA ALA A 126 3.94 -7.51 -4.47
C ALA A 126 2.80 -7.51 -3.44
N TYR A 127 1.58 -7.83 -3.87
CA TYR A 127 0.47 -8.11 -2.97
C TYR A 127 -0.30 -9.39 -3.35
N CYS A 128 -0.99 -9.97 -2.38
CA CYS A 128 -1.97 -11.04 -2.58
C CYS A 128 -3.35 -10.58 -2.13
N VAL A 129 -4.40 -11.16 -2.72
CA VAL A 129 -5.76 -11.08 -2.18
C VAL A 129 -5.90 -12.18 -1.13
N GLY A 130 -6.30 -11.79 0.07
CA GLY A 130 -6.29 -12.63 1.25
C GLY A 130 -7.52 -12.44 2.12
N GLU A 131 -7.47 -13.01 3.33
CA GLU A 131 -8.58 -12.89 4.28
C GLU A 131 -8.91 -11.42 4.53
N PRO A 132 -10.17 -11.00 4.35
CA PRO A 132 -10.54 -9.61 4.52
C PRO A 132 -10.49 -9.21 5.99
N ILE A 133 -9.70 -8.19 6.29
CA ILE A 133 -9.57 -7.63 7.64
C ILE A 133 -10.19 -6.24 7.72
N GLY A 134 -10.81 -5.91 8.86
CA GLY A 134 -11.37 -4.57 9.07
C GLY A 134 -10.28 -3.49 9.10
N GLU A 135 -10.57 -2.34 8.51
CA GLU A 135 -9.71 -1.16 8.52
C GLU A 135 -10.29 -0.12 9.49
N ALA A 136 -9.63 0.12 10.61
CA ALA A 136 -10.15 1.00 11.66
C ALA A 136 -10.33 2.45 11.17
N ALA A 137 -9.43 2.94 10.33
CA ALA A 137 -9.48 4.31 9.80
C ALA A 137 -10.66 4.57 8.85
N ALA A 138 -11.19 3.53 8.21
CA ALA A 138 -12.29 3.61 7.25
C ALA A 138 -13.60 3.02 7.77
N THR A 139 -13.61 2.52 9.02
CA THR A 139 -14.79 1.95 9.67
C THR A 139 -15.40 3.01 10.58
N ILE A 140 -16.59 3.50 10.23
CA ILE A 140 -17.38 4.37 11.11
C ILE A 140 -18.20 3.45 12.03
N PRO A 141 -18.01 3.49 13.36
CA PRO A 141 -18.78 2.64 14.29
C PRO A 141 -20.28 2.78 14.04
N ASP A 142 -21.00 1.65 14.01
CA ASP A 142 -22.45 1.53 13.77
C ASP A 142 -22.95 2.01 12.39
N VAL A 143 -22.07 2.62 11.59
CA VAL A 143 -22.44 3.35 10.38
C VAL A 143 -21.58 3.00 9.17
N GLN A 144 -20.50 2.22 9.18
CA GLN A 144 -19.87 1.72 7.95
C GLN A 144 -18.82 0.68 8.30
N THR A 145 -18.83 -0.48 7.63
CA THR A 145 -17.74 -1.45 7.76
C THR A 145 -16.97 -1.56 6.45
N TRP A 146 -15.69 -1.23 6.51
CA TRP A 146 -14.75 -1.39 5.42
C TRP A 146 -13.75 -2.50 5.72
N LYS A 147 -13.43 -3.30 4.71
CA LYS A 147 -12.45 -4.37 4.84
C LYS A 147 -11.35 -4.24 3.79
N ALA A 148 -10.09 -4.42 4.18
CA ALA A 148 -9.00 -4.61 3.24
C ALA A 148 -8.77 -6.11 3.04
N SER A 149 -8.86 -6.59 1.80
CA SER A 149 -8.44 -7.95 1.41
C SER A 149 -7.04 -7.98 0.83
N ARG A 150 -6.36 -6.84 0.72
CA ARG A 150 -4.98 -6.76 0.26
C ARG A 150 -4.00 -7.12 1.37
N TRP A 151 -3.13 -8.08 1.09
CA TRP A 151 -2.00 -8.46 1.94
C TRP A 151 -0.69 -8.20 1.18
N LEU A 152 0.17 -7.39 1.77
CA LEU A 152 1.39 -6.88 1.16
C LEU A 152 2.55 -7.83 1.46
N LEU A 153 3.24 -8.28 0.41
CA LEU A 153 4.41 -9.15 0.52
C LEU A 153 5.66 -8.29 0.72
N LEU A 154 6.35 -8.52 1.83
CA LEU A 154 7.59 -7.82 2.15
C LEU A 154 8.65 -8.08 1.07
N ALA A 155 9.32 -7.01 0.64
CA ALA A 155 10.48 -7.13 -0.23
C ALA A 155 11.65 -7.71 0.56
N LYS A 156 12.29 -8.73 -0.01
CA LYS A 156 13.46 -9.42 0.57
C LYS A 156 14.70 -9.12 -0.24
N GLN A 157 15.87 -9.13 0.40
CA GLN A 157 17.12 -8.94 -0.34
C GLN A 157 17.25 -10.08 -1.37
N ASN A 158 17.53 -9.74 -2.64
CA ASN A 158 17.64 -10.72 -3.73
C ASN A 158 18.91 -11.57 -3.57
N GLY A 159 19.02 -12.72 -4.24
CA GLY A 159 20.13 -13.66 -4.00
C GLY A 159 21.52 -13.14 -4.41
N GLY A 160 22.55 -13.51 -3.63
CA GLY A 160 23.96 -13.18 -3.89
C GLY A 160 24.81 -13.33 -2.63
N VAL A 161 26.14 -13.31 -2.75
CA VAL A 161 27.02 -13.38 -1.55
C VAL A 161 26.86 -12.13 -0.67
N LYS A 162 26.75 -10.96 -1.31
CA LYS A 162 26.57 -9.67 -0.63
C LYS A 162 25.20 -9.57 0.04
N ASP A 163 24.16 -10.03 -0.64
CA ASP A 163 22.80 -9.99 -0.12
C ASP A 163 22.58 -11.02 0.99
N ARG A 164 23.24 -12.19 0.94
CA ARG A 164 23.28 -13.13 2.08
C ARG A 164 23.89 -12.50 3.32
N LEU A 165 24.96 -11.71 3.15
CA LEU A 165 25.55 -10.95 4.25
C LEU A 165 24.56 -9.88 4.75
N ALA A 166 23.89 -9.15 3.87
CA ALA A 166 22.87 -8.17 4.25
C ALA A 166 21.66 -8.82 4.96
N GLN A 167 21.22 -10.01 4.52
CA GLN A 167 20.18 -10.80 5.18
C GLN A 167 20.61 -11.20 6.59
N LEU A 168 21.84 -11.71 6.74
CA LEU A 168 22.41 -12.08 8.04
C LEU A 168 22.47 -10.88 9.00
N LEU A 169 22.90 -9.72 8.49
CA LEU A 169 23.04 -8.49 9.28
C LEU A 169 21.70 -7.80 9.58
N SER A 170 20.71 -7.95 8.71
CA SER A 170 19.39 -7.31 8.87
C SER A 170 18.43 -8.08 9.75
N GLY A 171 18.73 -9.36 10.06
CA GLY A 171 17.84 -10.22 10.82
C GLY A 171 16.58 -10.62 10.04
N GLU A 172 16.66 -10.67 8.72
CA GLU A 172 15.53 -11.02 7.87
C GLU A 172 15.08 -12.49 8.11
N THR A 173 13.80 -12.70 8.38
CA THR A 173 13.26 -14.06 8.61
C THR A 173 13.27 -14.88 7.33
N ALA A 174 13.59 -16.17 7.41
CA ALA A 174 13.46 -17.09 6.30
C ALA A 174 11.98 -17.27 5.87
N GLY A 175 11.71 -17.30 4.57
CA GLY A 175 10.37 -17.48 4.01
C GLY A 175 9.54 -16.18 3.90
N PRO A 176 8.37 -16.21 3.25
CA PRO A 176 7.58 -15.01 2.93
C PRO A 176 7.00 -14.35 4.19
N GLN A 177 6.90 -13.02 4.15
CA GLN A 177 6.32 -12.21 5.23
C GLN A 177 5.26 -11.30 4.64
N PHE A 178 4.02 -11.47 5.09
CA PHE A 178 2.88 -10.68 4.68
C PHE A 178 2.45 -9.74 5.81
N VAL A 179 2.14 -8.49 5.46
CA VAL A 179 1.52 -7.50 6.32
C VAL A 179 0.22 -7.06 5.67
N ALA A 180 -0.86 -7.00 6.42
CA ALA A 180 -2.13 -6.57 5.85
C ALA A 180 -2.13 -5.07 5.54
N ASP A 181 -2.74 -4.67 4.42
CA ASP A 181 -2.72 -3.28 3.93
C ASP A 181 -3.36 -2.31 4.94
N ALA A 182 -4.41 -2.72 5.64
CA ALA A 182 -5.05 -1.92 6.69
C ALA A 182 -4.16 -1.65 7.91
N ALA A 183 -2.98 -2.26 8.01
CA ALA A 183 -2.00 -2.03 9.08
C ALA A 183 -0.87 -1.07 8.65
N VAL A 184 -0.88 -0.53 7.44
CA VAL A 184 0.14 0.44 7.00
C VAL A 184 -0.48 1.69 6.40
N VAL A 185 0.21 2.82 6.56
CA VAL A 185 -0.11 4.05 5.83
C VAL A 185 0.84 4.18 4.63
N PRO A 186 0.33 4.49 3.42
CA PRO A 186 1.17 4.61 2.25
C PRO A 186 2.17 5.77 2.37
N ALA A 187 3.45 5.48 2.10
CA ALA A 187 4.50 6.49 1.91
C ALA A 187 4.82 6.72 0.43
N THR A 188 4.47 5.78 -0.45
CA THR A 188 4.56 5.92 -1.91
C THR A 188 3.26 5.48 -2.59
N SER A 189 3.10 5.76 -3.88
CA SER A 189 1.94 5.30 -4.65
C SER A 189 1.85 3.77 -4.72
N TYR A 190 0.63 3.25 -4.72
CA TYR A 190 0.34 1.82 -4.87
C TYR A 190 0.41 1.32 -6.32
N GLU A 191 0.40 2.22 -7.31
CA GLU A 191 0.25 1.89 -8.73
C GLU A 191 1.37 1.00 -9.27
N GLN A 192 2.53 0.99 -8.60
CA GLN A 192 3.68 0.19 -9.00
C GLN A 192 3.70 -1.20 -8.36
N LEU A 193 2.83 -1.49 -7.37
CA LEU A 193 2.86 -2.77 -6.67
C LEU A 193 2.05 -3.82 -7.43
N PRO A 194 2.69 -4.83 -8.05
CA PRO A 194 1.98 -5.86 -8.79
C PRO A 194 1.28 -6.85 -7.86
N GLN A 195 0.23 -7.50 -8.37
CA GLN A 195 -0.29 -8.72 -7.74
C GLN A 195 0.74 -9.84 -7.91
N ALA A 196 1.03 -10.55 -6.83
CA ALA A 196 1.92 -11.71 -6.86
C ALA A 196 1.25 -12.87 -7.63
N PRO A 197 2.05 -13.72 -8.29
CA PRO A 197 1.53 -14.90 -8.97
C PRO A 197 0.93 -15.91 -7.96
N ALA A 198 0.05 -16.78 -8.46
CA ALA A 198 -0.78 -17.64 -7.62
C ALA A 198 0.01 -18.64 -6.75
N ASP A 199 1.20 -19.04 -7.20
CA ASP A 199 2.13 -19.90 -6.47
C ASP A 199 2.72 -19.23 -5.22
N VAL A 200 2.89 -17.90 -5.26
CA VAL A 200 3.32 -17.09 -4.11
C VAL A 200 2.16 -16.83 -3.15
N CYS A 201 0.95 -16.66 -3.69
CA CYS A 201 -0.28 -16.43 -2.93
C CYS A 201 -0.95 -17.74 -2.48
N SER A 202 -0.21 -18.64 -1.81
CA SER A 202 -0.73 -19.95 -1.37
C SER A 202 -2.10 -19.82 -0.69
N ALA A 203 -3.08 -20.65 -1.06
CA ALA A 203 -4.46 -20.66 -0.53
C ALA A 203 -5.06 -19.25 -0.32
N SER A 204 -4.81 -18.34 -1.27
CA SER A 204 -5.35 -16.98 -1.29
C SER A 204 -6.88 -16.99 -1.36
N PHE A 205 -7.47 -15.89 -0.90
CA PHE A 205 -8.91 -15.67 -1.03
C PHE A 205 -9.24 -15.52 -2.52
N THR A 206 -10.36 -16.09 -2.96
CA THR A 206 -10.76 -15.98 -4.36
C THR A 206 -10.90 -14.51 -4.74
N PRO A 207 -10.24 -14.05 -5.82
CA PRO A 207 -10.39 -12.68 -6.28
C PRO A 207 -11.85 -12.39 -6.65
N PRO A 208 -12.31 -11.13 -6.54
CA PRO A 208 -13.68 -10.79 -6.87
C PRO A 208 -13.97 -11.04 -8.36
N GLY A 209 -15.16 -11.54 -8.64
CA GLY A 209 -15.68 -11.68 -9.99
C GLY A 209 -16.14 -10.35 -10.60
N ARG A 210 -16.62 -10.40 -11.84
CA ARG A 210 -17.18 -9.24 -12.53
C ARG A 210 -18.47 -8.78 -11.83
N ALA A 211 -18.58 -7.47 -11.62
CA ALA A 211 -19.79 -6.84 -11.11
C ALA A 211 -20.87 -6.77 -12.19
N SER A 212 -22.09 -7.15 -11.80
CA SER A 212 -23.32 -6.95 -12.55
C SER A 212 -24.11 -5.82 -11.92
N LEU A 213 -24.25 -4.69 -12.64
CA LEU A 213 -25.03 -3.55 -12.19
C LEU A 213 -26.49 -3.70 -12.64
N SER A 214 -27.41 -3.77 -11.68
CA SER A 214 -28.84 -3.77 -11.94
C SER A 214 -29.31 -2.38 -12.41
N PRO A 215 -30.41 -2.30 -13.18
CA PRO A 215 -31.03 -1.03 -13.51
C PRO A 215 -31.37 -0.21 -12.25
N PHE A 216 -31.30 1.12 -12.37
CA PHE A 216 -31.70 2.03 -11.30
C PHE A 216 -33.15 1.76 -10.85
N ASP A 217 -33.36 1.52 -9.56
CA ASP A 217 -34.69 1.42 -8.97
C ASP A 217 -35.16 2.79 -8.52
N ALA A 218 -36.08 3.38 -9.29
CA ALA A 218 -36.59 4.70 -9.00
C ALA A 218 -37.53 4.76 -7.79
N ARG A 219 -38.15 3.64 -7.38
CA ARG A 219 -39.01 3.62 -6.18
C ARG A 219 -38.19 3.77 -4.91
N THR A 220 -37.04 3.10 -4.87
CA THR A 220 -36.14 3.12 -3.71
C THR A 220 -34.97 4.11 -3.86
N GLN A 221 -34.81 4.68 -5.05
CA GLN A 221 -33.68 5.53 -5.47
C GLN A 221 -32.33 4.83 -5.30
N LYS A 222 -32.24 3.55 -5.68
CA LYS A 222 -31.06 2.71 -5.44
C LYS A 222 -30.43 2.18 -6.71
N PHE A 223 -29.10 2.08 -6.68
CA PHE A 223 -28.35 1.12 -7.50
C PHE A 223 -28.12 -0.15 -6.69
N THR A 224 -28.15 -1.28 -7.39
CA THR A 224 -27.78 -2.58 -6.82
C THR A 224 -26.78 -3.24 -7.76
N ALA A 225 -25.71 -3.79 -7.22
CA ALA A 225 -24.77 -4.58 -7.98
C ALA A 225 -24.35 -5.84 -7.22
N THR A 226 -23.98 -6.87 -7.97
CA THR A 226 -23.52 -8.15 -7.43
C THR A 226 -22.22 -8.56 -8.09
N ALA A 227 -21.29 -9.11 -7.31
CA ALA A 227 -20.03 -9.67 -7.80
C ALA A 227 -19.64 -10.84 -6.89
N GLU A 228 -19.35 -11.99 -7.49
CA GLU A 228 -18.88 -13.16 -6.73
C GLU A 228 -17.62 -12.82 -5.93
N HIS A 229 -17.52 -13.32 -4.71
CA HIS A 229 -16.37 -13.12 -3.80
C HIS A 229 -15.99 -11.67 -3.47
N ALA A 230 -16.74 -10.67 -3.95
CA ALA A 230 -16.49 -9.28 -3.62
C ALA A 230 -16.75 -9.03 -2.15
N VAL A 231 -15.71 -8.65 -1.40
CA VAL A 231 -15.83 -8.30 0.02
C VAL A 231 -16.39 -6.89 0.18
N ASN A 232 -15.93 -5.96 -0.65
CA ASN A 232 -16.49 -4.62 -0.73
C ASN A 232 -16.85 -4.29 -2.18
N MET A 233 -17.78 -3.36 -2.33
CA MET A 233 -18.16 -2.83 -3.63
C MET A 233 -18.36 -1.32 -3.53
N GLY A 234 -17.90 -0.63 -4.57
CA GLY A 234 -18.01 0.81 -4.68
C GLY A 234 -18.78 1.26 -5.92
N PHE A 235 -19.31 2.47 -5.86
CA PHE A 235 -20.10 3.08 -6.93
C PHE A 235 -19.60 4.49 -7.28
N ALA A 236 -19.58 4.85 -8.55
CA ALA A 236 -19.24 6.19 -8.97
C ALA A 236 -19.99 6.59 -10.25
N ALA A 237 -20.09 7.89 -10.48
CA ALA A 237 -20.62 8.49 -11.70
C ALA A 237 -19.55 9.33 -12.38
N TRP A 238 -19.47 9.25 -13.70
CA TRP A 238 -18.72 10.18 -14.54
C TRP A 238 -19.67 11.16 -15.23
N THR A 239 -19.33 12.45 -15.18
CA THR A 239 -20.03 13.55 -15.86
C THR A 239 -19.26 13.95 -17.12
N PRO A 240 -19.73 13.55 -18.32
CA PRO A 240 -19.02 13.81 -19.57
C PRO A 240 -18.91 15.32 -19.86
N PRO A 241 -17.80 15.77 -20.50
CA PRO A 241 -17.66 17.16 -20.89
C PRO A 241 -18.74 17.59 -21.89
N GLY A 242 -19.16 18.86 -21.82
CA GLY A 242 -20.19 19.42 -22.71
C GLY A 242 -21.62 18.92 -22.48
N GLN A 243 -21.89 18.15 -21.42
CA GLN A 243 -23.26 17.79 -21.00
C GLN A 243 -23.94 18.89 -20.16
N GLY A 244 -23.23 19.99 -19.88
CA GLY A 244 -23.74 21.13 -19.14
C GLY A 244 -23.68 20.97 -17.61
N PHE A 245 -22.85 20.06 -17.11
CA PHE A 245 -22.48 20.03 -15.68
C PHE A 245 -21.51 21.18 -15.37
N LEU A 246 -21.50 21.68 -14.14
CA LEU A 246 -20.51 22.65 -13.64
C LEU A 246 -19.12 21.98 -13.56
N ASP A 247 -19.10 20.74 -13.05
CA ASP A 247 -17.93 19.88 -12.99
C ASP A 247 -17.88 19.02 -14.25
N GLU A 248 -17.36 19.58 -15.34
CA GLU A 248 -17.16 18.86 -16.60
C GLU A 248 -16.01 17.86 -16.49
N ASP A 249 -16.16 16.68 -17.10
CA ASP A 249 -15.22 15.54 -16.99
C ASP A 249 -14.95 15.12 -15.53
N GLY A 250 -15.99 15.22 -14.69
CA GLY A 250 -15.93 14.93 -13.27
C GLY A 250 -16.12 13.44 -12.97
N TYR A 251 -15.43 12.95 -11.93
CA TYR A 251 -15.53 11.58 -11.42
C TYR A 251 -16.00 11.66 -9.98
N HIS A 252 -17.25 11.30 -9.74
CA HIS A 252 -17.94 11.52 -8.48
C HIS A 252 -18.28 10.19 -7.83
N GLN A 253 -17.86 10.00 -6.60
CA GLN A 253 -18.32 8.87 -5.82
C GLN A 253 -19.84 8.96 -5.60
N ILE A 254 -20.55 7.83 -5.74
CA ILE A 254 -21.97 7.74 -5.38
C ILE A 254 -22.04 7.25 -3.94
N PHE A 255 -22.48 8.11 -3.04
CA PHE A 255 -22.66 7.78 -1.63
C PHE A 255 -23.85 8.53 -1.04
N SER A 256 -24.30 8.10 0.14
CA SER A 256 -25.46 8.67 0.83
C SER A 256 -25.00 9.45 2.07
N LEU A 257 -25.24 10.77 2.06
CA LEU A 257 -24.86 11.68 3.15
C LEU A 257 -25.79 11.59 4.38
N SER A 258 -26.97 10.99 4.24
CA SER A 258 -28.06 11.12 5.22
C SER A 258 -28.66 9.79 5.69
N LYS A 259 -28.02 8.64 5.42
CA LYS A 259 -28.55 7.30 5.78
C LYS A 259 -27.48 6.38 6.39
N PRO A 260 -27.88 5.31 7.13
CA PRO A 260 -26.94 4.36 7.73
C PRO A 260 -26.17 3.50 6.71
N ALA A 261 -24.88 3.33 6.97
CA ALA A 261 -23.93 2.25 6.65
C ALA A 261 -23.73 1.52 5.34
N ALA A 262 -24.67 1.49 4.42
CA ALA A 262 -24.47 0.69 3.21
C ALA A 262 -23.70 1.42 2.10
N ASP A 263 -23.45 2.72 2.22
CA ASP A 263 -23.51 3.56 1.02
C ASP A 263 -22.17 4.09 0.49
N ASN A 264 -21.07 3.31 0.57
CA ASN A 264 -19.85 3.40 -0.29
C ASN A 264 -18.53 3.89 0.37
N PRO A 265 -17.39 3.21 0.14
CA PRO A 265 -17.25 1.84 -0.33
C PRO A 265 -17.47 0.95 0.91
N GLY A 266 -18.14 -0.18 0.75
CA GLY A 266 -18.73 -0.86 1.90
C GLY A 266 -18.89 -2.36 1.69
N THR A 267 -18.92 -3.07 2.81
CA THR A 267 -18.99 -4.55 2.82
C THR A 267 -20.22 -5.03 2.06
N THR A 268 -20.07 -6.09 1.27
CA THR A 268 -21.17 -6.73 0.56
C THR A 268 -21.87 -7.77 1.45
N VAL A 269 -23.11 -8.12 1.09
CA VAL A 269 -23.81 -9.29 1.63
C VAL A 269 -23.89 -10.32 0.50
N ASN A 270 -23.18 -11.44 0.64
CA ASN A 270 -23.06 -12.48 -0.41
C ASN A 270 -22.63 -11.93 -1.77
N GLY A 271 -21.70 -10.96 -1.79
CA GLY A 271 -21.24 -10.31 -3.02
C GLY A 271 -22.19 -9.24 -3.58
N GLY A 272 -23.38 -9.08 -2.99
CA GLY A 272 -24.36 -8.07 -3.36
C GLY A 272 -24.25 -6.79 -2.53
N LYS A 273 -24.50 -5.65 -3.16
CA LYS A 273 -24.56 -4.35 -2.50
C LYS A 273 -25.56 -3.43 -3.18
N SER A 274 -26.27 -2.63 -2.39
CA SER A 274 -27.08 -1.52 -2.88
C SER A 274 -26.57 -0.19 -2.32
N VAL A 275 -26.68 0.87 -3.12
CA VAL A 275 -26.41 2.25 -2.69
C VAL A 275 -27.58 3.16 -3.06
N VAL A 276 -27.99 4.03 -2.13
CA VAL A 276 -28.96 5.09 -2.45
C VAL A 276 -28.26 6.18 -3.25
N TRP A 277 -28.79 6.51 -4.43
CA TRP A 277 -28.27 7.58 -5.26
C TRP A 277 -29.15 8.83 -5.14
N THR A 278 -28.74 9.78 -4.31
CA THR A 278 -29.36 11.11 -4.22
C THR A 278 -28.91 12.01 -5.38
N TYR A 279 -29.12 11.57 -6.63
CA TYR A 279 -28.66 12.28 -7.83
C TYR A 279 -29.22 13.71 -7.92
N LYS A 280 -30.38 13.96 -7.31
CA LYS A 280 -30.96 15.30 -7.24
C LYS A 280 -30.11 16.27 -6.41
N GLU A 281 -29.45 15.76 -5.38
CA GLU A 281 -28.65 16.54 -4.45
C GLU A 281 -27.19 16.63 -4.87
N THR A 282 -26.71 15.65 -5.62
CA THR A 282 -25.31 15.54 -6.06
C THR A 282 -25.12 16.04 -7.49
N LEU A 283 -25.87 15.51 -8.48
CA LEU A 283 -25.65 15.80 -9.89
C LEU A 283 -26.58 16.87 -10.47
N LEU A 284 -27.88 16.88 -10.11
CA LEU A 284 -28.80 17.88 -10.66
C LEU A 284 -28.47 19.30 -10.22
N LYS A 285 -27.98 19.50 -8.99
CA LYS A 285 -27.53 20.82 -8.52
C LYS A 285 -26.39 21.38 -9.37
N ASN A 286 -25.57 20.50 -9.92
CA ASN A 286 -24.46 20.87 -10.79
C ASN A 286 -24.87 21.00 -12.26
N LEU A 287 -26.14 20.80 -12.62
CA LEU A 287 -26.60 20.84 -14.00
C LEU A 287 -27.10 22.24 -14.39
N ARG A 288 -26.54 22.82 -15.45
CA ARG A 288 -26.95 24.16 -15.93
C ARG A 288 -28.38 24.15 -16.49
N PRO A 289 -29.22 25.17 -16.17
CA PRO A 289 -30.62 25.23 -16.59
C PRO A 289 -30.82 25.41 -18.12
N ASN A 290 -29.87 26.04 -18.83
CA ASN A 290 -29.95 26.31 -20.28
C ASN A 290 -28.85 25.61 -21.08
N ARG A 291 -28.67 24.31 -20.86
CA ARG A 291 -27.64 23.50 -21.54
C ARG A 291 -28.07 23.09 -22.95
N ALA A 292 -27.10 22.97 -23.86
CA ALA A 292 -27.33 22.57 -25.24
C ALA A 292 -27.77 21.09 -25.39
N LYS A 293 -27.34 20.22 -24.47
CA LYS A 293 -27.66 18.78 -24.48
C LYS A 293 -28.57 18.44 -23.31
N ALA A 294 -29.86 18.30 -23.57
CA ALA A 294 -30.87 17.86 -22.61
C ALA A 294 -31.64 16.66 -23.19
N PRO A 295 -31.78 15.53 -22.46
CA PRO A 295 -31.24 15.29 -21.12
C PRO A 295 -29.71 15.15 -21.12
N ALA A 296 -29.07 15.41 -19.97
CA ALA A 296 -27.64 15.19 -19.82
C ALA A 296 -27.38 13.69 -19.64
N LEU A 297 -26.24 13.19 -20.10
CA LEU A 297 -25.86 11.78 -19.93
C LEU A 297 -24.79 11.64 -18.85
N VAL A 298 -24.83 10.55 -18.08
CA VAL A 298 -23.79 10.15 -17.12
C VAL A 298 -23.50 8.67 -17.24
N VAL A 299 -22.26 8.25 -16.93
CA VAL A 299 -21.91 6.84 -16.82
C VAL A 299 -21.79 6.49 -15.34
N VAL A 300 -22.51 5.47 -14.91
CA VAL A 300 -22.43 4.92 -13.56
C VAL A 300 -21.64 3.62 -13.61
N MET A 301 -20.74 3.45 -12.64
CA MET A 301 -19.91 2.26 -12.45
C MET A 301 -20.16 1.66 -11.08
N ALA A 302 -20.23 0.33 -11.01
CA ALA A 302 -20.06 -0.45 -9.80
C ALA A 302 -18.83 -1.36 -9.95
N VAL A 303 -17.94 -1.38 -8.96
CA VAL A 303 -16.70 -2.16 -9.03
C VAL A 303 -16.36 -2.77 -7.67
N PRO A 304 -15.84 -4.02 -7.61
CA PRO A 304 -15.30 -4.57 -6.37
C PRO A 304 -14.09 -3.77 -5.89
N CYS A 305 -13.92 -3.64 -4.57
CA CYS A 305 -12.78 -2.94 -3.98
C CYS A 305 -11.95 -3.87 -3.10
N ILE A 306 -10.62 -3.84 -3.28
CA ILE A 306 -9.66 -4.70 -2.59
C ILE A 306 -9.14 -4.02 -1.31
N SER A 307 -8.88 -2.71 -1.38
CA SER A 307 -8.55 -1.86 -0.23
C SER A 307 -8.96 -0.42 -0.46
N ALA A 308 -8.76 0.46 0.53
CA ALA A 308 -9.06 1.88 0.41
C ALA A 308 -8.37 2.49 -0.81
N ASN A 309 -9.13 3.17 -1.67
CA ASN A 309 -8.66 3.75 -2.93
C ASN A 309 -8.09 2.74 -3.94
N LEU A 310 -8.27 1.43 -3.72
CA LEU A 310 -7.79 0.38 -4.62
C LEU A 310 -8.98 -0.45 -5.15
N PRO A 311 -9.48 -0.12 -6.35
CA PRO A 311 -10.43 -0.99 -7.02
C PRO A 311 -9.76 -2.28 -7.46
N ALA A 312 -10.58 -3.32 -7.68
CA ALA A 312 -10.18 -4.42 -8.54
C ALA A 312 -9.96 -3.92 -9.99
N GLU A 313 -9.53 -4.81 -10.88
CA GLU A 313 -9.34 -4.43 -12.29
C GLU A 313 -10.61 -3.77 -12.88
N PRO A 314 -10.50 -2.62 -13.56
CA PRO A 314 -11.68 -1.93 -14.12
C PRO A 314 -12.49 -2.79 -15.11
N THR A 315 -11.90 -3.83 -15.68
CA THR A 315 -12.55 -4.83 -16.56
C THR A 315 -13.57 -5.72 -15.84
N LEU A 316 -13.52 -5.73 -14.50
CA LEU A 316 -14.47 -6.39 -13.62
C LEU A 316 -15.62 -5.46 -13.20
N ALA A 317 -15.64 -4.20 -13.64
CA ALA A 317 -16.70 -3.28 -13.30
C ALA A 317 -17.97 -3.53 -14.12
N GLY A 318 -19.13 -3.28 -13.50
CA GLY A 318 -20.42 -3.16 -14.18
C GLY A 318 -20.70 -1.69 -14.46
N THR A 319 -20.96 -1.33 -15.72
CA THR A 319 -21.22 0.06 -16.12
C THR A 319 -22.55 0.20 -16.83
N ALA A 320 -23.27 1.30 -16.56
CA ALA A 320 -24.49 1.66 -17.27
C ALA A 320 -24.54 3.18 -17.50
N THR A 321 -25.09 3.58 -18.65
CA THR A 321 -25.30 5.00 -18.97
C THR A 321 -26.73 5.39 -18.61
N TYR A 322 -26.89 6.54 -17.98
CA TYR A 322 -28.19 7.07 -17.60
C TYR A 322 -28.39 8.48 -18.13
N ASP A 323 -29.64 8.81 -18.46
CA ASP A 323 -30.03 10.19 -18.64
C ASP A 323 -30.31 10.89 -17.30
N ILE A 324 -30.06 12.19 -17.25
CA ILE A 324 -30.26 13.06 -16.09
C ILE A 324 -31.02 14.30 -16.57
N ALA A 325 -32.25 14.42 -16.08
CA ALA A 325 -33.13 15.56 -16.33
C ALA A 325 -33.83 15.99 -15.03
N SER A 326 -34.10 17.29 -14.91
CA SER A 326 -34.64 17.90 -13.68
C SER A 326 -36.01 17.35 -13.25
N SER A 327 -36.79 16.79 -14.16
CA SER A 327 -38.17 16.34 -13.93
C SER A 327 -38.39 14.85 -14.16
N ARG A 328 -37.35 14.08 -14.51
CA ARG A 328 -37.48 12.66 -14.86
C ARG A 328 -36.51 11.81 -14.07
N GLU A 329 -36.96 10.60 -13.76
CA GLU A 329 -36.12 9.56 -13.17
C GLU A 329 -35.05 9.13 -14.18
N PRO A 330 -33.83 8.78 -13.73
CA PRO A 330 -32.77 8.31 -14.60
C PRO A 330 -33.21 7.08 -15.40
N ARG A 331 -33.09 7.14 -16.72
CA ARG A 331 -33.39 6.02 -17.62
C ARG A 331 -32.11 5.48 -18.24
N PRO A 332 -32.01 4.15 -18.40
CA PRO A 332 -30.90 3.54 -19.14
C PRO A 332 -30.80 4.09 -20.56
N GLN A 333 -29.58 4.37 -21.00
CA GLN A 333 -29.25 4.87 -22.33
C GLN A 333 -28.18 3.97 -22.97
N PRO A 334 -27.98 4.06 -24.30
CA PRO A 334 -26.86 3.41 -24.96
C PRO A 334 -25.54 3.74 -24.28
N ALA A 335 -24.62 2.77 -24.28
CA ALA A 335 -23.33 2.91 -23.62
C ALA A 335 -22.55 4.11 -24.17
N LEU A 336 -22.20 5.03 -23.27
CA LEU A 336 -21.31 6.15 -23.59
C LEU A 336 -19.86 5.73 -23.38
N THR A 337 -18.98 6.14 -24.29
CA THR A 337 -17.53 5.91 -24.24
C THR A 337 -16.78 7.21 -23.95
N GLY A 338 -15.47 7.13 -23.71
CA GLY A 338 -14.60 8.30 -23.57
C GLY A 338 -14.25 8.71 -22.14
N PHE A 339 -14.70 7.98 -21.13
CA PHE A 339 -14.23 8.13 -19.75
C PHE A 339 -12.97 7.29 -19.50
N ASP A 340 -12.19 7.66 -18.48
CA ASP A 340 -11.08 6.86 -17.95
C ASP A 340 -11.63 5.84 -16.93
N PRO A 341 -11.66 4.53 -17.24
CA PRO A 341 -12.22 3.52 -16.34
C PRO A 341 -11.45 3.40 -15.02
N GLY A 342 -10.13 3.68 -15.04
CA GLY A 342 -9.29 3.62 -13.86
C GLY A 342 -9.58 4.77 -12.89
N ARG A 343 -9.80 5.99 -13.40
CA ARG A 343 -10.24 7.13 -12.56
C ARG A 343 -11.61 6.88 -11.95
N LEU A 344 -12.56 6.37 -12.74
CA LEU A 344 -13.91 6.08 -12.25
C LEU A 344 -13.92 4.97 -11.20
N ALA A 345 -13.13 3.91 -11.41
CA ALA A 345 -13.00 2.82 -10.45
C ALA A 345 -12.33 3.29 -9.14
N ARG A 346 -11.32 4.17 -9.21
CA ARG A 346 -10.71 4.77 -8.01
C ARG A 346 -11.70 5.63 -7.25
N ALA A 347 -12.45 6.50 -7.93
CA ALA A 347 -13.50 7.30 -7.32
C ALA A 347 -14.57 6.41 -6.64
N ALA A 348 -14.87 5.26 -7.23
CA ALA A 348 -15.81 4.30 -6.64
C ALA A 348 -15.29 3.69 -5.33
N CYS A 349 -14.00 3.40 -5.22
CA CYS A 349 -13.38 2.71 -4.08
C CYS A 349 -12.70 3.64 -3.06
N GLN A 350 -12.88 4.96 -3.18
CA GLN A 350 -12.35 5.92 -2.22
C GLN A 350 -13.07 5.79 -0.88
N ALA A 351 -12.38 5.57 0.23
CA ALA A 351 -13.02 5.60 1.54
C ALA A 351 -13.54 7.02 1.81
N ASN A 352 -14.80 7.16 2.25
CA ASN A 352 -15.35 8.46 2.65
C ASN A 352 -14.51 8.99 3.83
N ALA A 353 -14.06 10.23 3.72
CA ALA A 353 -13.39 10.97 4.79
C ALA A 353 -14.38 11.94 5.45
#